data_AF-A0A1V4HUC3-F1
#
_entry.id   AF-A0A1V4HUC3-F1
#
_cell.length_a   1.000
_cell.length_b   1.000
_cell.length_c   1.000
_cell.angle_alpha   90.00
_cell.angle_beta   90.00
_cell.angle_gamma   90.00
#
_symmetry.space_group_name_H-M   'P 1'
#
loop_
_entity.id
_entity.type
_entity.pdbx_description
1 polymer ?
#
loop_
_entity_poly.entity_id
_entity_poly.type
_entity_poly.pdbx_seq_one_letter_code
_entity_poly.pdbx_strand_id
1 'polypeptide(L)'
;MSKKVIAEQEIELYDAIGRAIANLHAALAKIDAAWVIVTAERPDPSVGAFAALDAAEQILGVAREDLARARTALTAYTEERTEQW
;
A
#
# COMPACT_ATOMS: atom_id res chain seq x y z
N MET A 1 23.94 19.65 5.94
CA MET A 1 22.62 19.55 5.28
C MET A 1 21.67 20.61 5.86
N SER A 2 20.65 21.07 5.12
CA SER A 2 19.72 22.12 5.58
C SER A 2 18.51 21.52 6.31
N LYS A 3 17.96 22.20 7.33
CA LYS A 3 16.68 21.85 7.99
C LYS A 3 15.52 21.60 7.01
N LYS A 4 15.60 22.22 5.83
CA LYS A 4 14.63 22.05 4.74
C LYS A 4 14.60 20.61 4.21
N VAL A 5 15.76 19.94 4.10
CA VAL A 5 15.87 18.57 3.55
C VAL A 5 15.20 17.55 4.48
N ILE A 6 15.42 17.67 5.79
CA ILE A 6 14.74 16.81 6.77
C ILE A 6 13.23 16.99 6.71
N ALA A 7 12.74 18.23 6.59
CA ALA A 7 11.31 18.49 6.53
C ALA A 7 10.67 17.87 5.26
N GLU A 8 11.37 17.91 4.12
CA GLU A 8 10.93 17.26 2.88
C GLU A 8 10.86 15.74 3.03
N GLN A 9 11.87 15.12 3.64
CA GLN A 9 11.89 13.67 3.89
C GLN A 9 10.83 13.21 4.89
N GLU A 10 10.57 14.02 5.92
CA GLU A 10 9.50 13.76 6.87
C GLU A 10 8.13 13.78 6.19
N ILE A 11 7.89 14.74 5.29
CA ILE A 11 6.68 14.81 4.48
C ILE A 11 6.56 13.57 3.58
N GLU A 12 7.62 13.21 2.87
CA GLU A 12 7.63 12.04 1.98
C GLU A 12 7.34 10.73 2.73
N LEU A 13 7.91 10.57 3.94
CA LEU A 13 7.65 9.44 4.81
C LEU A 13 6.17 9.35 5.19
N TYR A 14 5.59 10.43 5.73
CA TYR A 14 4.21 10.40 6.19
C TYR A 14 3.21 10.25 5.03
N ASP A 15 3.49 10.86 3.88
CA ASP A 15 2.69 10.73 2.67
C ASP A 15 2.74 9.29 2.11
N ALA A 16 3.92 8.66 2.07
CA ALA A 16 4.05 7.25 1.69
C ALA A 16 3.31 6.30 2.63
N ILE A 17 3.37 6.54 3.95
CA ILE A 17 2.59 5.76 4.94
C ILE A 17 1.09 5.96 4.71
N GLY A 18 0.64 7.20 4.52
CA GLY A 18 -0.76 7.52 4.26
C GLY A 18 -1.30 6.80 3.02
N ARG A 19 -0.55 6.81 1.92
CA ARG A 19 -0.90 6.06 0.70
C ARG A 19 -0.92 4.55 0.92
N ALA A 20 0.06 3.99 1.62
CA ALA A 20 0.11 2.56 1.91
C ALA A 20 -1.14 2.09 2.69
N ILE A 21 -1.56 2.85 3.70
CA ILE A 21 -2.76 2.57 4.48
C ILE A 21 -4.02 2.67 3.60
N ALA A 22 -4.14 3.74 2.82
CA ALA A 22 -5.30 3.95 1.94
C ALA A 22 -5.45 2.81 0.92
N ASN A 23 -4.35 2.41 0.27
CA ASN A 23 -4.35 1.34 -0.71
C ASN A 23 -4.54 -0.04 -0.08
N LEU A 24 -4.07 -0.27 1.14
CA LEU A 24 -4.37 -1.51 1.88
C LEU A 24 -5.86 -1.63 2.19
N HIS A 25 -6.51 -0.54 2.66
CA HIS A 25 -7.96 -0.55 2.88
C HIS A 25 -8.73 -0.77 1.57
N ALA A 26 -8.28 -0.17 0.46
CA ALA A 26 -8.87 -0.41 -0.86
C ALA A 26 -8.71 -1.87 -1.30
N ALA A 27 -7.55 -2.49 -1.06
CA ALA A 27 -7.30 -3.89 -1.35
C ALA A 27 -8.23 -4.80 -0.53
N LEU A 28 -8.37 -4.55 0.77
CA LEU A 28 -9.28 -5.29 1.65
C LEU A 28 -10.73 -5.22 1.15
N ALA A 29 -11.20 -4.03 0.79
CA ALA A 29 -12.55 -3.87 0.24
C ALA A 29 -12.77 -4.66 -1.06
N LYS A 30 -11.73 -4.79 -1.91
CA LYS A 30 -11.79 -5.61 -3.13
C LYS A 30 -11.78 -7.10 -2.82
N ILE A 31 -11.01 -7.55 -1.83
CA ILE A 31 -11.01 -8.94 -1.36
C ILE A 31 -12.40 -9.32 -0.83
N ASP A 32 -13.01 -8.45 -0.01
CA ASP A 32 -14.36 -8.66 0.52
C ASP A 32 -15.39 -8.76 -0.61
N ALA A 33 -15.30 -7.89 -1.62
CA ALA A 33 -16.17 -7.94 -2.79
C ALA A 33 -15.98 -9.24 -3.61
N ALA A 34 -14.73 -9.65 -3.83
CA ALA A 34 -14.43 -10.89 -4.54
C ALA A 34 -14.94 -12.12 -3.77
N TRP A 35 -14.84 -12.12 -2.44
CA TRP A 35 -15.38 -13.18 -1.59
C TRP A 35 -16.89 -13.37 -1.76
N VAL A 36 -17.65 -12.26 -1.79
CA VAL A 36 -19.10 -12.29 -2.03
C VAL A 36 -19.42 -12.96 -3.38
N ILE A 37 -18.68 -12.64 -4.43
CA ILE A 37 -18.88 -13.21 -5.77
C ILE A 37 -18.54 -14.71 -5.78
N VAL A 38 -17.34 -15.08 -5.31
CA VAL A 38 -16.87 -16.47 -5.27
C VAL A 38 -17.80 -17.36 -4.46
N THR A 39 -18.36 -16.84 -3.36
CA THR A 39 -19.30 -17.60 -2.54
C THR A 39 -20.68 -17.75 -3.17
N ALA A 40 -21.16 -16.73 -3.89
CA ALA A 40 -22.43 -16.79 -4.60
C ALA A 40 -22.40 -17.77 -5.78
N GLU A 41 -21.24 -17.98 -6.41
CA GLU A 41 -21.08 -18.80 -7.61
C GLU A 41 -20.70 -20.26 -7.33
N ARG A 42 -20.79 -20.73 -6.08
CA ARG A 42 -20.45 -22.11 -5.73
C ARG A 42 -21.38 -23.13 -6.41
N PRO A 43 -20.85 -24.30 -6.85
CA PRO A 43 -19.47 -24.76 -6.70
C PRO A 43 -18.55 -24.37 -7.86
N ASP A 44 -19.05 -23.69 -8.89
CA ASP A 44 -18.37 -23.47 -10.17
C ASP A 44 -18.15 -21.97 -10.44
N PRO A 45 -17.08 -21.35 -9.89
CA PRO A 45 -16.78 -19.94 -10.10
C PRO A 45 -16.59 -19.60 -11.58
N SER A 46 -17.16 -18.46 -11.98
CA SER A 46 -17.05 -17.93 -13.33
C SER A 46 -15.74 -17.18 -13.56
N VAL A 47 -15.47 -16.82 -14.82
CA VAL A 47 -14.40 -15.89 -15.19
C VAL A 47 -14.53 -14.55 -14.44
N GLY A 48 -15.75 -14.11 -14.11
CA GLY A 48 -15.98 -12.89 -13.34
C GLY A 48 -15.46 -12.98 -11.91
N ALA A 49 -15.61 -14.14 -11.26
CA ALA A 49 -15.07 -14.38 -9.93
C ALA A 49 -13.53 -14.32 -9.91
N PHE A 50 -12.86 -14.89 -10.93
CA PHE A 50 -11.41 -14.78 -11.08
C PHE A 50 -10.97 -13.34 -11.33
N ALA A 51 -11.65 -12.63 -12.24
CA ALA A 51 -11.34 -11.21 -12.51
C ALA A 51 -11.50 -10.32 -11.26
N ALA A 52 -12.44 -10.65 -10.36
CA ALA A 52 -12.59 -9.94 -9.09
C ALA A 52 -11.39 -10.17 -8.15
N LEU A 53 -10.84 -11.39 -8.11
CA LEU A 53 -9.61 -11.69 -7.37
C LEU A 53 -8.39 -11.00 -7.99
N ASP A 54 -8.25 -11.01 -9.32
CA ASP A 54 -7.15 -10.31 -10.01
C ASP A 54 -7.18 -8.81 -9.72
N ALA A 55 -8.37 -8.19 -9.69
CA ALA A 55 -8.52 -6.79 -9.33
C ALA A 55 -8.12 -6.52 -7.88
N ALA A 56 -8.41 -7.43 -6.96
CA ALA A 56 -7.98 -7.33 -5.57
C ALA A 56 -6.45 -7.44 -5.44
N GLU A 57 -5.84 -8.37 -6.18
CA GLU A 57 -4.39 -8.55 -6.20
C GLU A 57 -3.65 -7.32 -6.74
N GLN A 58 -4.16 -6.69 -7.80
CA GLN A 58 -3.57 -5.47 -8.36
C GLN A 58 -3.47 -4.35 -7.32
N ILE A 59 -4.55 -4.10 -6.56
CA ILE A 59 -4.56 -3.05 -5.52
C ILE A 59 -3.64 -3.43 -4.35
N LEU A 60 -3.60 -4.71 -3.97
CA LEU A 60 -2.66 -5.19 -2.95
C LEU A 60 -1.20 -4.99 -3.39
N GLY A 61 -0.91 -5.16 -4.68
CA GLY A 61 0.40 -4.85 -5.29
C GLY A 61 0.78 -3.39 -5.06
N VAL A 62 -0.11 -2.44 -5.38
CA VAL A 62 0.11 -1.02 -5.15
C VAL A 62 0.36 -0.71 -3.66
N ALA A 63 -0.44 -1.30 -2.76
CA ALA A 63 -0.25 -1.11 -1.32
C ALA A 63 1.12 -1.60 -0.83
N ARG A 64 1.62 -2.72 -1.37
CA ARG A 64 2.95 -3.25 -1.08
C ARG A 64 4.06 -2.31 -1.58
N GLU A 65 3.90 -1.72 -2.76
CA GLU A 65 4.84 -0.75 -3.31
C GLU A 65 4.89 0.53 -2.48
N ASP A 66 3.74 1.05 -2.04
CA ASP A 66 3.70 2.22 -1.13
C ASP A 66 4.36 1.90 0.20
N LEU A 67 4.15 0.70 0.75
CA LEU A 67 4.82 0.29 1.99
C LEU A 67 6.34 0.18 1.81
N ALA A 68 6.80 -0.34 0.67
CA ALA A 68 8.23 -0.36 0.34
C ALA A 68 8.80 1.05 0.25
N ARG A 69 8.08 1.99 -0.41
CA ARG A 69 8.46 3.40 -0.47
C ARG A 69 8.50 4.05 0.92
N ALA A 70 7.52 3.77 1.77
CA ALA A 70 7.51 4.24 3.16
C ALA A 70 8.72 3.73 3.95
N ARG A 71 9.11 2.46 3.76
CA ARG A 71 10.31 1.90 4.38
C ARG A 71 11.59 2.60 3.92
N THR A 72 11.73 2.86 2.61
CA THR A 72 12.87 3.61 2.08
C THR A 72 12.93 5.04 2.62
N ALA A 73 11.79 5.74 2.64
CA ALA A 73 11.70 7.09 3.20
C ALA A 73 12.05 7.12 4.70
N LEU A 74 11.63 6.09 5.45
CA LEU A 74 11.98 5.96 6.86
C LEU A 74 13.49 5.80 7.05
N THR A 75 14.12 4.93 6.26
CA THR A 75 15.58 4.75 6.30
C THR A 75 16.30 6.08 6.06
N ALA A 76 15.96 6.80 4.98
CA ALA A 76 16.55 8.10 4.67
C ALA A 76 16.38 9.12 5.82
N TYR A 77 15.16 9.27 6.33
CA TYR A 77 14.86 10.17 7.45
C TYR A 77 15.65 9.81 8.72
N THR A 78 15.84 8.52 9.01
CA THR A 78 16.58 8.06 10.20
C THR A 78 18.08 8.20 10.07
N GLU A 79 18.65 7.94 8.90
CA GLU A 79 20.08 8.10 8.63
C GLU A 79 20.46 9.59 8.75
N GLU A 80 19.70 10.47 8.11
CA GLU A 80 19.95 11.92 8.18
C GLU A 80 19.79 12.48 9.59
N ARG A 81 18.85 11.95 10.39
CA ARG A 81 18.72 12.34 11.79
C ARG A 81 19.90 11.89 12.65
N THR A 82 20.52 10.76 12.33
CA THR A 82 21.63 10.22 13.12
C THR A 82 22.94 10.96 12.83
N GLU A 83 23.12 11.46 11.60
CA GLU A 83 24.28 12.29 11.20
C GLU A 83 24.26 13.72 11.77
N GLN A 84 23.18 14.14 12.42
CA GLN A 84 23.05 15.47 13.04
C GLN A 84 23.42 15.52 14.53
N TRP A 85 23.77 14.38 15.12
CA TRP A 85 24.17 14.24 16.52
C TRP A 85 25.66 13.90 16.60
#